data_AF-A0A1V3P0B7-F1
#
_entry.id   AF-A0A1V3P0B7-F1
#
_cell.length_a   1.000
_cell.length_b   1.000
_cell.length_c   1.000
_cell.angle_alpha   90.00
_cell.angle_beta   90.00
_cell.angle_gamma   90.00
#
_symmetry.space_group_name_H-M   'P 1'
#
loop_
_entity.id
_entity.type
_entity.pdbx_description
1 polymer ?
#
loop_
_entity_poly.entity_id
_entity_poly.type
_entity_poly.pdbx_seq_one_letter_code
_entity_poly.pdbx_strand_id
1 'polypeptide(L)'
;MLRGFLLLAALLLPVAPAFAADGNTRTDGIDLTLLLAPPPAAGSPAALGDLQAVLAAQAARTPTEDEAAKADAVRSVFRFTDVLGPGLVPATLPRTTAFFERVEQLDKASVKLAKSWWKHPRPSEVSDKVHPLSVEKPGDWSYPSGHATFGYTTAILLANMLPEKRAAIFDRAALYAHHRVVMGMHFPSDVEAGRIAGTVIAAQLLQDPRWHADFVAARDELRKSLALKPAGDE
;
A
#
# COMPACT_ATOMS: atom_id res chain seq x y z
N MET A 1 -35.16 -54.47 -27.67
CA MET A 1 -34.68 -54.40 -26.26
C MET A 1 -33.57 -53.35 -26.21
N LEU A 2 -33.78 -52.36 -25.35
CA LEU A 2 -33.09 -51.07 -25.26
C LEU A 2 -31.81 -51.19 -24.42
N ARG A 3 -30.65 -50.72 -24.89
CA ARG A 3 -29.51 -50.35 -24.03
C ARG A 3 -28.73 -49.19 -24.63
N GLY A 4 -29.12 -47.97 -24.25
CA GLY A 4 -28.31 -46.77 -24.45
C GLY A 4 -27.27 -46.65 -23.34
N PHE A 5 -26.01 -46.43 -23.70
CA PHE A 5 -24.95 -46.07 -22.78
C PHE A 5 -24.92 -44.54 -22.64
N LEU A 6 -25.27 -44.03 -21.47
CA LEU A 6 -25.05 -42.64 -21.07
C LEU A 6 -23.61 -42.51 -20.55
N LEU A 7 -22.75 -41.85 -21.32
CA LEU A 7 -21.42 -41.41 -20.88
C LEU A 7 -21.60 -40.17 -19.99
N LEU A 8 -21.38 -40.34 -18.69
CA LEU A 8 -21.34 -39.24 -17.73
C LEU A 8 -19.96 -38.54 -17.86
N ALA A 9 -19.92 -37.42 -18.56
CA ALA A 9 -18.75 -36.55 -18.57
C ALA A 9 -18.71 -35.77 -17.25
N ALA A 10 -17.83 -36.15 -16.33
CA ALA A 10 -17.57 -35.40 -15.12
C ALA A 10 -16.81 -34.10 -15.47
N LEU A 11 -17.51 -32.96 -15.46
CA LEU A 11 -16.87 -31.65 -15.50
C LEU A 11 -16.08 -31.43 -14.20
N LEU A 12 -14.75 -31.57 -14.28
CA LEU A 12 -13.83 -31.09 -13.26
C LEU A 12 -13.76 -29.55 -13.36
N LEU A 13 -14.59 -28.86 -12.58
CA LEU A 13 -14.45 -27.42 -12.36
C LEU A 13 -13.17 -27.16 -11.54
N PRO A 14 -12.33 -26.18 -11.91
CA PRO A 14 -11.19 -25.79 -11.10
C PRO A 14 -11.70 -25.17 -9.80
N VAL A 15 -11.50 -25.86 -8.68
CA VAL A 15 -11.75 -25.30 -7.35
C VAL A 15 -10.65 -24.28 -7.09
N ALA A 16 -10.97 -22.99 -7.23
CA ALA A 16 -10.11 -21.94 -6.72
C ALA A 16 -9.94 -22.14 -5.21
N PRO A 17 -8.73 -22.02 -4.64
CA PRO A 17 -8.56 -22.10 -3.20
C PRO A 17 -9.36 -20.94 -2.58
N ALA A 18 -10.39 -21.29 -1.81
CA ALA A 18 -11.09 -20.33 -0.98
C ALA A 18 -10.10 -19.87 0.10
N PHE A 19 -9.62 -18.63 -0.02
CA PHE A 19 -9.02 -17.95 1.11
C PHE A 19 -10.05 -17.94 2.24
N ALA A 20 -9.67 -18.38 3.43
CA ALA A 20 -10.51 -18.25 4.60
C ALA A 20 -10.75 -16.74 4.79
N ALA A 21 -11.93 -16.27 4.41
CA ALA A 21 -12.39 -14.93 4.70
C ALA A 21 -12.77 -14.88 6.19
N ASP A 22 -11.79 -14.98 7.07
CA ASP A 22 -11.97 -14.86 8.51
C ASP A 22 -12.12 -13.39 8.96
N GLY A 23 -12.20 -12.45 8.01
CA GLY A 23 -12.59 -11.06 8.25
C GLY A 23 -11.64 -10.29 9.19
N ASN A 24 -10.47 -10.87 9.48
CA ASN A 24 -9.59 -10.36 10.51
C ASN A 24 -8.69 -9.25 9.97
N THR A 25 -9.31 -8.08 9.84
CA THR A 25 -8.73 -6.82 9.38
C THR A 25 -8.19 -5.98 10.55
N ARG A 26 -7.96 -6.59 11.72
CA ARG A 26 -7.56 -5.87 12.93
C ARG A 26 -6.10 -6.15 13.27
N THR A 27 -5.30 -5.08 13.31
CA THR A 27 -4.07 -5.06 14.09
C THR A 27 -4.48 -5.06 15.56
N ASP A 28 -4.50 -6.23 16.18
CA ASP A 28 -4.72 -6.31 17.62
C ASP A 28 -3.46 -5.76 18.32
N GLY A 29 -3.40 -4.45 18.55
CA GLY A 29 -2.43 -3.86 19.47
C GLY A 29 -1.63 -2.63 19.03
N ILE A 30 -1.76 -2.09 17.82
CA ILE A 30 -1.06 -0.84 17.44
C ILE A 30 -2.02 0.35 17.57
N ASP A 31 -1.83 1.15 18.61
CA ASP A 31 -2.45 2.47 18.71
C ASP A 31 -1.57 3.52 18.03
N LEU A 32 -1.89 3.85 16.78
CA LEU A 32 -1.18 4.87 16.01
C LEU A 32 -1.31 6.28 16.61
N THR A 33 -2.30 6.54 17.48
CA THR A 33 -2.42 7.84 18.16
C THR A 33 -1.38 8.04 19.26
N LEU A 34 -0.90 6.93 19.84
CA LEU A 34 0.14 6.91 20.87
C LEU A 34 1.54 6.70 20.28
N LEU A 35 1.63 5.96 19.18
CA LEU A 35 2.91 5.66 18.52
C LEU A 35 3.46 6.87 17.74
N LEU A 36 2.60 7.55 16.98
CA LEU A 36 3.04 8.64 16.11
C LEU A 36 3.20 9.92 16.91
N ALA A 37 4.22 10.71 16.57
CA ALA A 37 4.30 12.09 17.03
C ALA A 37 3.06 12.89 16.58
N PRO A 38 2.69 13.99 17.26
CA PRO A 38 1.72 14.94 16.72
C PRO A 38 2.14 15.44 15.33
N PRO A 39 1.18 15.72 14.42
CA PRO A 39 1.46 16.49 13.23
C PRO A 39 2.00 17.87 13.63
N PRO A 40 2.79 18.52 12.78
CA PRO A 40 3.28 19.87 13.03
C PRO A 40 2.14 20.84 13.40
N ALA A 41 2.32 21.57 14.50
CA ALA A 41 1.33 22.54 14.96
C ALA A 41 1.18 23.68 13.94
N ALA A 42 -0.05 24.14 13.72
CA ALA A 42 -0.34 25.22 12.78
C ALA A 42 0.49 26.48 13.11
N GLY A 43 1.11 27.07 12.07
CA GLY A 43 1.99 28.24 12.20
C GLY A 43 3.38 27.97 12.78
N SER A 44 3.70 26.73 13.19
CA SER A 44 5.06 26.37 13.62
C SER A 44 6.05 26.38 12.45
N PRO A 45 7.37 26.52 12.70
CA PRO A 45 8.38 26.41 11.66
C PRO A 45 8.32 25.09 10.87
N ALA A 46 7.96 23.99 11.53
CA ALA A 46 7.79 22.69 10.88
C ALA A 46 6.59 22.68 9.91
N ALA A 47 5.43 23.23 10.32
CA ALA A 47 4.25 23.32 9.46
C ALA A 47 4.49 24.24 8.25
N LEU A 48 5.24 25.34 8.44
CA LEU A 48 5.63 26.24 7.35
C LEU A 48 6.59 25.54 6.38
N GLY A 49 7.56 24.79 6.88
CA GLY A 49 8.48 24.00 6.07
C GLY A 49 7.76 22.92 5.25
N ASP A 50 6.79 22.24 5.84
CA ASP A 50 5.94 21.25 5.17
C ASP A 50 5.16 21.87 4.00
N LEU A 51 4.48 23.00 4.24
CA LEU A 51 3.76 23.71 3.19
C LEU A 51 4.70 24.18 2.08
N GLN A 52 5.87 24.72 2.44
CA GLN A 52 6.87 25.16 1.47
C GLN A 52 7.34 23.99 0.59
N ALA A 53 7.53 22.80 1.17
CA ALA A 53 7.91 21.61 0.42
C ALA A 53 6.82 21.17 -0.57
N VAL A 54 5.54 21.24 -0.19
CA VAL A 54 4.42 20.97 -1.11
C VAL A 54 4.44 21.97 -2.28
N LEU A 55 4.53 23.27 -1.99
CA LEU A 55 4.55 24.30 -3.03
C LEU A 55 5.76 24.17 -3.95
N ALA A 56 6.94 23.85 -3.41
CA ALA A 56 8.15 23.61 -4.19
C ALA A 56 8.01 22.37 -5.10
N ALA A 57 7.46 21.27 -4.57
CA ALA A 57 7.18 20.07 -5.37
C ALA A 57 6.18 20.39 -6.50
N GLN A 58 5.13 21.17 -6.21
CA GLN A 58 4.13 21.55 -7.21
C GLN A 58 4.67 22.49 -8.30
N ALA A 59 5.58 23.39 -7.95
CA ALA A 59 6.24 24.29 -8.89
C ALA A 59 7.22 23.55 -9.82
N ALA A 60 7.80 22.44 -9.37
CA ALA A 60 8.75 21.62 -10.13
C ALA A 60 8.09 20.55 -11.02
N ARG A 61 6.75 20.43 -11.00
CA ARG A 61 6.05 19.36 -11.71
C ARG A 61 6.25 19.45 -13.21
N THR A 62 6.35 18.28 -13.82
CA THR A 62 6.26 18.10 -15.26
C THR A 62 4.99 17.32 -15.59
N PRO A 63 4.47 17.39 -16.82
CA PRO A 63 3.33 16.56 -17.22
C PRO A 63 3.55 15.07 -17.01
N THR A 64 4.79 14.58 -17.19
CA THR A 64 5.15 13.18 -16.94
C THR A 64 5.06 12.82 -15.46
N GLU A 65 5.57 13.70 -14.59
CA GLU A 65 5.47 13.53 -13.14
C GLU A 65 4.01 13.57 -12.68
N ASP A 66 3.20 14.47 -13.23
CA ASP A 66 1.76 14.56 -12.92
C ASP A 66 1.04 13.25 -13.23
N GLU A 67 1.30 12.66 -14.40
CA GLU A 67 0.68 11.39 -14.78
C GLU A 67 1.18 10.21 -13.94
N ALA A 68 2.48 10.15 -13.64
CA ALA A 68 3.05 9.14 -12.74
C ALA A 68 2.45 9.23 -11.33
N ALA A 69 2.33 10.46 -10.81
CA ALA A 69 1.78 10.70 -9.48
C ALA A 69 0.29 10.37 -9.40
N LYS A 70 -0.50 10.72 -10.43
CA LYS A 70 -1.91 10.31 -10.54
C LYS A 70 -2.06 8.78 -10.60
N ALA A 71 -1.20 8.08 -11.35
CA ALA A 71 -1.22 6.63 -11.38
C ALA A 71 -0.95 6.02 -9.98
N ASP A 72 -0.08 6.65 -9.19
CA ASP A 72 0.21 6.26 -7.80
C ASP A 72 -0.88 6.66 -6.79
N ALA A 73 -1.98 7.27 -7.24
CA ALA A 73 -3.18 7.38 -6.42
C ALA A 73 -3.91 6.04 -6.22
N VAL A 74 -3.61 5.04 -7.05
CA VAL A 74 -4.11 3.68 -6.89
C VAL A 74 -3.27 2.95 -5.82
N ARG A 75 -3.93 2.40 -4.79
CA ARG A 75 -3.29 1.49 -3.85
C ARG A 75 -3.37 0.08 -4.39
N SER A 76 -2.24 -0.40 -4.92
CA SER A 76 -2.12 -1.74 -5.45
C SER A 76 -0.66 -2.16 -5.48
N VAL A 77 -0.38 -3.44 -5.18
CA VAL A 77 0.96 -4.01 -5.32
C VAL A 77 1.48 -3.90 -6.76
N PHE A 78 0.58 -3.85 -7.75
CA PHE A 78 0.93 -3.69 -9.17
C PHE A 78 1.50 -2.31 -9.53
N ARG A 79 1.57 -1.37 -8.57
CA ARG A 79 2.32 -0.12 -8.73
C ARG A 79 3.84 -0.30 -8.66
N PHE A 80 4.31 -1.48 -8.25
CA PHE A 80 5.72 -1.87 -8.21
C PHE A 80 6.18 -2.64 -9.47
N THR A 81 5.36 -2.75 -10.51
CA THR A 81 5.70 -3.49 -11.75
C THR A 81 6.94 -2.93 -12.45
N ASP A 82 7.17 -1.62 -12.36
CA ASP A 82 8.35 -0.94 -12.92
C ASP A 82 9.68 -1.41 -12.29
N VAL A 83 9.68 -1.81 -11.02
CA VAL A 83 10.88 -2.32 -10.33
C VAL A 83 10.92 -3.85 -10.22
N LEU A 84 9.76 -4.51 -10.17
CA LEU A 84 9.69 -5.97 -10.06
C LEU A 84 9.77 -6.67 -11.42
N GLY A 85 9.31 -6.01 -12.48
CA GLY A 85 9.35 -6.50 -13.85
C GLY A 85 8.00 -7.07 -14.35
N PRO A 86 7.96 -7.51 -15.61
CA PRO A 86 6.72 -7.82 -16.32
C PRO A 86 6.00 -9.08 -15.82
N GLY A 87 6.60 -9.88 -14.93
CA GLY A 87 5.92 -11.02 -14.29
C GLY A 87 4.91 -10.62 -13.20
N LEU A 88 4.85 -9.34 -12.82
CA LEU A 88 3.87 -8.83 -11.87
C LEU A 88 2.53 -8.51 -12.57
N VAL A 89 1.84 -9.56 -13.05
CA VAL A 89 0.57 -9.44 -13.79
C VAL A 89 -0.60 -9.93 -12.92
N PRO A 90 -1.61 -9.07 -12.63
CA PRO A 90 -2.71 -9.42 -11.72
C PRO A 90 -3.43 -10.73 -12.07
N ALA A 91 -3.74 -10.93 -13.35
CA ALA A 91 -4.46 -12.12 -13.83
C ALA A 91 -3.72 -13.45 -13.59
N THR A 92 -2.41 -13.39 -13.35
CA THR A 92 -1.56 -14.57 -13.11
C THR A 92 -1.20 -14.77 -11.64
N LEU A 93 -1.62 -13.84 -10.77
CA LEU A 93 -1.19 -13.75 -9.39
C LEU A 93 -2.38 -13.66 -8.42
N PRO A 94 -3.35 -14.60 -8.44
CA PRO A 94 -4.55 -14.52 -7.60
C PRO A 94 -4.22 -14.51 -6.10
N ARG A 95 -3.20 -15.26 -5.65
CA ARG A 95 -2.85 -15.29 -4.22
C ARG A 95 -2.17 -14.02 -3.77
N THR A 96 -1.25 -13.51 -4.58
CA THR A 96 -0.56 -12.24 -4.34
C THR A 96 -1.56 -11.08 -4.34
N THR A 97 -2.49 -11.08 -5.29
CA THR A 97 -3.56 -10.06 -5.38
C THR A 97 -4.41 -10.07 -4.11
N ALA A 98 -4.97 -11.22 -3.75
CA ALA A 98 -5.82 -11.34 -2.56
C ALA A 98 -5.07 -10.96 -1.26
N PHE A 99 -3.80 -11.36 -1.13
CA PHE A 99 -2.98 -11.00 0.01
C PHE A 99 -2.80 -9.48 0.14
N PHE A 100 -2.40 -8.79 -0.93
CA PHE A 100 -2.17 -7.34 -0.86
C PHE A 100 -3.46 -6.51 -0.82
N GLU A 101 -4.59 -7.01 -1.33
CA GLU A 101 -5.91 -6.41 -1.10
C GLU A 101 -6.30 -6.46 0.38
N ARG A 102 -6.03 -7.59 1.06
CA ARG A 102 -6.25 -7.73 2.50
C ARG A 102 -5.32 -6.82 3.30
N VAL A 103 -4.06 -6.66 2.88
CA VAL A 103 -3.12 -5.68 3.44
C VAL A 103 -3.65 -4.25 3.28
N GLU A 104 -4.15 -3.87 2.10
CA GLU A 104 -4.72 -2.53 1.88
C GLU A 104 -5.89 -2.24 2.83
N GLN A 105 -6.78 -3.23 3.04
CA GLN A 105 -7.90 -3.12 3.96
C GLN A 105 -7.43 -2.91 5.40
N LEU A 106 -6.42 -3.66 5.84
CA LEU A 106 -5.80 -3.52 7.16
C LEU A 106 -5.17 -2.13 7.36
N ASP A 107 -4.34 -1.69 6.41
CA ASP A 107 -3.68 -0.38 6.47
C ASP A 107 -4.72 0.74 6.57
N LYS A 108 -5.74 0.68 5.71
CA LYS A 108 -6.83 1.66 5.68
C LYS A 108 -7.59 1.68 7.01
N ALA A 109 -7.89 0.53 7.60
CA ALA A 109 -8.55 0.44 8.90
C ALA A 109 -7.67 1.03 10.02
N SER A 110 -6.37 0.71 10.00
CA SER A 110 -5.39 1.13 11.02
C SER A 110 -5.23 2.65 11.05
N VAL A 111 -5.03 3.30 9.90
CA VAL A 111 -4.81 4.76 9.86
C VAL A 111 -6.08 5.57 10.08
N LYS A 112 -7.27 5.00 9.85
CA LYS A 112 -8.55 5.71 9.98
C LYS A 112 -8.78 6.26 11.39
N LEU A 113 -8.35 5.51 12.41
CA LEU A 113 -8.47 5.94 13.81
C LEU A 113 -7.56 7.14 14.09
N ALA A 114 -6.29 7.06 13.71
CA ALA A 114 -5.34 8.16 13.89
C ALA A 114 -5.75 9.44 13.13
N LYS A 115 -6.26 9.30 11.90
CA LYS A 115 -6.83 10.41 11.13
C LYS A 115 -7.97 11.09 11.86
N SER A 116 -8.90 10.31 12.40
CA SER A 116 -10.05 10.84 13.15
C SER A 116 -9.66 11.53 14.47
N TRP A 117 -8.54 11.11 15.06
CA TRP A 117 -8.00 11.69 16.29
C TRP A 117 -7.32 13.04 16.02
N TRP A 118 -6.35 13.08 15.11
CA TRP A 118 -5.53 14.27 14.86
C TRP A 118 -6.23 15.33 14.03
N LYS A 119 -7.13 14.94 13.13
CA LYS A 119 -7.89 15.84 12.25
C LYS A 119 -7.04 16.91 11.57
N HIS A 120 -5.83 16.52 11.15
CA HIS A 120 -4.90 17.44 10.50
C HIS A 120 -5.46 17.81 9.11
N PRO A 121 -5.63 19.11 8.79
CA PRO A 121 -6.17 19.54 7.51
C PRO A 121 -5.23 19.18 6.36
N ARG A 122 -5.77 19.05 5.16
CA ARG A 122 -4.99 18.80 3.94
C ARG A 122 -4.22 20.06 3.50
N PRO A 123 -3.18 19.92 2.65
CA PRO A 123 -2.45 21.07 2.12
C PRO A 123 -3.34 22.13 1.42
N SER A 124 -4.32 21.68 0.63
CA SER A 124 -5.35 22.49 -0.04
C SER A 124 -6.24 23.28 0.92
N GLU A 125 -6.51 22.75 2.12
CA GLU A 125 -7.32 23.41 3.15
C GLU A 125 -6.51 24.47 3.91
N VAL A 126 -5.18 24.34 3.93
CA VAL A 126 -4.27 25.28 4.60
C VAL A 126 -3.86 26.44 3.69
N SER A 127 -3.77 26.22 2.37
CA SER A 127 -3.40 27.27 1.41
C SER A 127 -4.07 27.10 0.05
N ASP A 128 -4.67 28.18 -0.44
CA ASP A 128 -5.23 28.34 -1.79
C ASP A 128 -4.20 28.21 -2.92
N LYS A 129 -2.90 28.30 -2.60
CA LYS A 129 -1.80 28.13 -3.56
C LYS A 129 -1.53 26.66 -3.90
N VAL A 130 -2.07 25.72 -3.11
CA VAL A 130 -1.94 24.31 -3.39
C VAL A 130 -3.01 23.90 -4.39
N HIS A 131 -2.59 23.33 -5.52
CA HIS A 131 -3.50 22.88 -6.59
C HIS A 131 -3.51 21.35 -6.66
N PRO A 132 -4.39 20.66 -5.92
CA PRO A 132 -4.34 19.21 -5.80
C PRO A 132 -4.67 18.51 -7.12
N LEU A 133 -4.00 17.38 -7.40
CA LEU A 133 -4.24 16.55 -8.60
C LEU A 133 -5.37 15.52 -8.43
N SER A 134 -6.00 15.47 -7.27
CA SER A 134 -7.17 14.63 -7.03
C SER A 134 -8.16 15.33 -6.11
N VAL A 135 -9.44 15.00 -6.25
CA VAL A 135 -10.50 15.59 -5.43
C VAL A 135 -10.51 14.93 -4.05
N GLU A 136 -10.48 15.76 -3.02
CA GLU A 136 -10.59 15.33 -1.62
C GLU A 136 -12.05 15.09 -1.25
N LYS A 137 -12.29 14.08 -0.40
CA LYS A 137 -13.62 13.83 0.14
C LYS A 137 -13.76 14.60 1.46
N PRO A 138 -14.95 15.15 1.76
CA PRO A 138 -15.21 15.75 3.06
C PRO A 138 -14.87 14.79 4.21
N GLY A 139 -14.11 15.27 5.21
CA GLY A 139 -13.70 14.46 6.36
C GLY A 139 -12.50 13.54 6.12
N ASP A 140 -11.78 13.68 5.00
CA ASP A 140 -10.56 12.94 4.71
C ASP A 140 -9.31 13.67 5.25
N TRP A 141 -8.98 13.46 6.52
CA TRP A 141 -7.85 14.11 7.21
C TRP A 141 -6.49 13.70 6.65
N SER A 142 -5.49 14.58 6.73
CA SER A 142 -4.16 14.34 6.15
C SER A 142 -3.30 13.36 6.96
N TYR A 143 -3.25 13.50 8.28
CA TYR A 143 -2.26 12.81 9.12
C TYR A 143 -2.76 11.51 9.78
N PRO A 144 -2.02 10.38 9.73
CA PRO A 144 -0.88 10.11 8.85
C PRO A 144 -1.32 9.82 7.41
N SER A 145 -0.39 9.80 6.46
CA SER A 145 -0.70 9.43 5.08
C SER A 145 -1.02 7.94 4.92
N GLY A 146 -2.25 7.64 4.48
CA GLY A 146 -2.68 6.27 4.22
C GLY A 146 -2.03 5.65 2.97
N HIS A 147 -1.76 6.45 1.94
CA HIS A 147 -1.02 5.97 0.76
C HIS A 147 0.44 5.69 1.11
N ALA A 148 1.11 6.56 1.86
CA ALA A 148 2.47 6.27 2.30
C ALA A 148 2.51 5.03 3.20
N THR A 149 1.55 4.88 4.12
CA THR A 149 1.38 3.65 4.93
C THR A 149 1.33 2.41 4.04
N PHE A 150 0.40 2.37 3.09
CA PHE A 150 0.27 1.25 2.16
C PHE A 150 1.54 0.99 1.35
N GLY A 151 2.17 2.03 0.81
CA GLY A 151 3.40 1.92 0.03
C GLY A 151 4.54 1.27 0.82
N TYR A 152 4.73 1.67 2.08
CA TYR A 152 5.78 1.12 2.93
C TYR A 152 5.42 -0.24 3.52
N THR A 153 4.16 -0.50 3.92
CA THR A 153 3.71 -1.84 4.31
C THR A 153 3.98 -2.83 3.16
N THR A 154 3.54 -2.47 1.95
CA THR A 154 3.73 -3.28 0.75
C THR A 154 5.20 -3.52 0.44
N ALA A 155 6.03 -2.48 0.49
CA ALA A 155 7.46 -2.61 0.23
C ALA A 155 8.19 -3.52 1.22
N ILE A 156 7.87 -3.43 2.51
CA ILE A 156 8.48 -4.30 3.52
C ILE A 156 8.09 -5.76 3.28
N LEU A 157 6.81 -6.03 3.00
CA LEU A 157 6.35 -7.39 2.71
C LEU A 157 7.01 -7.92 1.43
N LEU A 158 7.02 -7.14 0.35
CA LEU A 158 7.71 -7.49 -0.90
C LEU A 158 9.21 -7.73 -0.67
N ALA A 159 9.90 -6.91 0.13
CA ALA A 159 11.33 -7.08 0.42
C ALA A 159 11.65 -8.30 1.30
N ASN A 160 10.66 -8.85 2.01
CA ASN A 160 10.75 -10.14 2.70
C ASN A 160 10.42 -11.31 1.75
N MET A 161 9.57 -11.08 0.74
CA MET A 161 9.30 -12.06 -0.32
C MET A 161 10.44 -12.15 -1.35
N LEU A 162 11.09 -11.02 -1.61
CA LEU A 162 12.05 -10.73 -2.68
C LEU A 162 13.25 -9.93 -2.11
N PRO A 163 14.13 -10.57 -1.30
CA PRO A 163 15.27 -9.88 -0.68
C PRO A 163 16.30 -9.34 -1.69
N GLU A 164 16.49 -10.04 -2.81
CA GLU A 164 17.33 -9.69 -3.96
C GLU A 164 16.88 -8.40 -4.71
N LYS A 165 15.62 -7.96 -4.52
CA LYS A 165 15.08 -6.70 -5.07
C LYS A 165 14.88 -5.60 -4.03
N ARG A 166 15.33 -5.81 -2.78
CA ARG A 166 15.03 -4.93 -1.63
C ARG A 166 15.27 -3.44 -1.87
N ALA A 167 16.45 -3.06 -2.39
CA ALA A 167 16.78 -1.65 -2.61
C ALA A 167 15.79 -0.98 -3.57
N ALA A 168 15.57 -1.58 -4.74
CA ALA A 168 14.65 -1.06 -5.75
C ALA A 168 13.20 -0.98 -5.25
N ILE A 169 12.77 -1.92 -4.41
CA ILE A 169 11.44 -1.91 -3.79
C ILE A 169 11.30 -0.70 -2.85
N PHE A 170 12.30 -0.42 -2.01
CA PHE A 170 12.25 0.72 -1.10
C PHE A 170 12.35 2.06 -1.83
N ASP A 171 13.20 2.16 -2.84
CA ASP A 171 13.28 3.36 -3.70
C ASP A 171 11.91 3.64 -4.35
N ARG A 172 11.23 2.59 -4.83
CA ARG A 172 9.91 2.72 -5.43
C ARG A 172 8.84 3.17 -4.44
N ALA A 173 8.86 2.66 -3.22
CA ALA A 173 7.93 3.09 -2.16
C ALA A 173 8.19 4.54 -1.73
N ALA A 174 9.45 4.96 -1.67
CA ALA A 174 9.79 6.35 -1.40
C ALA A 174 9.20 7.27 -2.49
N LEU A 175 9.35 6.90 -3.76
CA LEU A 175 8.74 7.64 -4.88
C LEU A 175 7.20 7.62 -4.82
N TYR A 176 6.59 6.45 -4.57
CA TYR A 176 5.13 6.29 -4.43
C TYR A 176 4.57 7.22 -3.34
N ALA A 177 5.25 7.30 -2.20
CA ALA A 177 4.87 8.15 -1.10
C ALA A 177 5.14 9.63 -1.42
N HIS A 178 6.26 9.96 -2.08
CA HIS A 178 6.59 11.32 -2.49
C HIS A 178 5.58 11.89 -3.50
N HIS A 179 5.05 11.07 -4.41
CA HIS A 179 3.98 11.48 -5.31
C HIS A 179 2.75 12.06 -4.58
N ARG A 180 2.54 11.73 -3.30
CA ARG A 180 1.46 12.34 -2.50
C ARG A 180 1.72 13.82 -2.18
N VAL A 181 2.98 14.22 -2.02
CA VAL A 181 3.42 15.60 -1.85
C VAL A 181 3.33 16.33 -3.19
N VAL A 182 3.79 15.70 -4.27
CA VAL A 182 3.68 16.22 -5.65
C VAL A 182 2.23 16.52 -6.01
N MET A 183 1.31 15.60 -5.70
CA MET A 183 -0.11 15.80 -5.95
C MET A 183 -0.77 16.87 -5.07
N GLY A 184 -0.06 17.42 -4.07
CA GLY A 184 -0.62 18.37 -3.10
C GLY A 184 -1.58 17.74 -2.09
N MET A 185 -1.51 16.42 -1.89
CA MET A 185 -2.48 15.67 -1.09
C MET A 185 -2.03 15.43 0.35
N HIS A 186 -0.72 15.49 0.60
CA HIS A 186 -0.12 15.27 1.91
C HIS A 186 1.11 16.14 2.08
N PHE A 187 1.37 16.54 3.32
CA PHE A 187 2.63 17.14 3.73
C PHE A 187 3.73 16.08 3.86
N PRO A 188 5.02 16.46 3.77
CA PRO A 188 6.12 15.55 4.07
C PRO A 188 6.02 14.88 5.45
N SER A 189 5.57 15.59 6.49
CA SER A 189 5.34 14.98 7.81
C SER A 189 4.26 13.90 7.81
N ASP A 190 3.17 14.07 7.06
CA ASP A 190 2.14 13.04 6.90
C ASP A 190 2.71 11.78 6.25
N VAL A 191 3.59 11.95 5.25
CA VAL A 191 4.26 10.87 4.52
C VAL A 191 5.21 10.11 5.45
N GLU A 192 6.00 10.83 6.24
CA GLU A 192 6.91 10.23 7.21
C GLU A 192 6.16 9.45 8.30
N ALA A 193 5.08 10.01 8.83
CA ALA A 193 4.23 9.30 9.78
C ALA A 193 3.57 8.06 9.15
N GLY A 194 3.19 8.13 7.86
CA GLY A 194 2.73 6.98 7.11
C GLY A 194 3.80 5.90 6.94
N ARG A 195 5.05 6.28 6.68
CA ARG A 195 6.19 5.35 6.63
C ARG A 195 6.37 4.60 7.94
N ILE A 196 6.32 5.32 9.07
CA ILE A 196 6.40 4.72 10.41
C ILE A 196 5.24 3.76 10.64
N ALA A 197 4.01 4.20 10.37
CA ALA A 197 2.82 3.37 10.52
C ALA A 197 2.91 2.07 9.70
N GLY A 198 3.27 2.17 8.41
CA GLY A 198 3.40 1.01 7.54
C GLY A 198 4.51 0.06 7.98
N THR A 199 5.59 0.59 8.55
CA THR A 199 6.68 -0.21 9.12
C THR A 199 6.21 -1.08 10.27
N VAL A 200 5.47 -0.50 11.23
CA VAL A 200 5.00 -1.26 12.40
C VAL A 200 3.89 -2.23 12.01
N ILE A 201 2.99 -1.85 11.10
CA ILE A 201 1.94 -2.74 10.59
C ILE A 201 2.56 -3.96 9.88
N ALA A 202 3.52 -3.76 8.99
CA ALA A 202 4.22 -4.86 8.32
C ALA A 202 4.95 -5.77 9.31
N ALA A 203 5.64 -5.19 10.30
CA ALA A 203 6.32 -5.96 11.34
C ALA A 203 5.35 -6.84 12.14
N GLN A 204 4.19 -6.30 12.53
CA GLN A 204 3.15 -7.08 13.22
C GLN A 204 2.60 -8.19 12.33
N LEU A 205 2.30 -7.90 11.06
CA LEU A 205 1.77 -8.86 10.11
C LEU A 205 2.72 -10.06 9.95
N LEU A 206 4.02 -9.80 9.81
CA LEU A 206 5.04 -10.85 9.67
C LEU A 206 5.17 -11.75 10.90
N GLN A 207 4.72 -11.29 12.07
CA GLN A 207 4.72 -12.06 13.32
C GLN A 207 3.36 -12.70 13.64
N ASP A 208 2.32 -12.37 12.88
CA ASP A 208 0.96 -12.82 13.14
C ASP A 208 0.68 -14.16 12.43
N PRO A 209 0.44 -15.26 13.17
CA PRO A 209 0.16 -16.57 12.57
C PRO A 209 -1.03 -16.57 11.60
N ARG A 210 -1.97 -15.63 11.77
CA ARG A 210 -3.17 -15.48 10.92
C ARG A 210 -2.87 -15.00 9.49
N TRP A 211 -1.64 -14.52 9.25
CA TRP A 211 -1.20 -14.05 7.94
C TRP A 211 -0.16 -14.96 7.30
N HIS A 212 0.44 -15.86 8.09
CA HIS A 212 1.61 -16.62 7.67
C HIS A 212 1.36 -17.49 6.44
N ALA A 213 0.26 -18.25 6.43
CA ALA A 213 -0.07 -19.14 5.32
C ALA A 213 -0.30 -18.36 4.01
N ASP A 214 -1.02 -17.25 4.07
CA ASP A 214 -1.30 -16.41 2.89
C ASP A 214 -0.04 -15.69 2.41
N PHE A 215 0.81 -15.21 3.34
CA PHE A 215 2.09 -14.60 3.02
C PHE A 215 3.01 -15.58 2.26
N VAL A 216 3.16 -16.81 2.78
CA VAL A 216 3.97 -17.84 2.13
C VAL A 216 3.41 -18.20 0.75
N ALA A 217 2.09 -18.37 0.64
CA ALA A 217 1.46 -18.73 -0.62
C ALA A 217 1.57 -17.60 -1.68
N ALA A 218 1.43 -16.34 -1.27
CA ALA A 218 1.66 -15.17 -2.13
C ALA A 218 3.12 -15.05 -2.55
N ARG A 219 4.07 -15.23 -1.61
CA ARG A 219 5.51 -15.22 -1.90
C ARG A 219 5.88 -16.25 -2.95
N ASP A 220 5.46 -17.50 -2.76
CA ASP A 220 5.88 -18.60 -3.63
C ASP A 220 5.28 -18.45 -5.03
N GLU A 221 4.03 -17.99 -5.13
CA GLU A 221 3.39 -17.62 -6.41
C GLU A 221 4.15 -16.49 -7.12
N LEU A 222 4.47 -15.42 -6.38
CA LEU A 222 5.18 -14.26 -6.90
C LEU A 222 6.58 -14.63 -7.39
N ARG A 223 7.36 -15.38 -6.59
CA ARG A 223 8.70 -15.83 -6.96
C ARG A 223 8.69 -16.69 -8.21
N LYS A 224 7.72 -17.61 -8.31
CA LYS A 224 7.51 -18.43 -9.52
C LYS A 224 7.21 -17.56 -10.75
N SER A 225 6.31 -16.57 -10.63
CA SER A 225 5.97 -15.68 -11.74
C SER A 225 7.17 -14.83 -12.21
N LEU A 226 8.03 -14.43 -11.27
CA LEU A 226 9.24 -13.66 -11.56
C LEU A 226 10.44 -14.54 -11.95
N ALA A 227 10.26 -15.86 -12.11
CA ALA A 227 11.33 -16.82 -12.41
C ALA A 227 12.51 -16.77 -11.40
N LEU A 228 12.19 -16.53 -10.12
CA LEU A 228 13.16 -16.51 -9.02
C LEU A 228 13.21 -17.87 -8.32
N LYS A 229 14.35 -18.19 -7.69
CA LYS A 229 14.52 -19.42 -6.88
C LYS A 229 13.46 -19.49 -5.77
N PRO A 230 13.05 -20.68 -5.29
CA PRO A 230 12.24 -20.79 -4.07
C PRO A 230 12.88 -20.07 -2.86
N ALA A 231 12.07 -19.66 -1.90
CA ALA A 231 12.57 -19.03 -0.68
C ALA A 231 13.15 -20.10 0.28
N GLY A 232 14.35 -19.88 0.82
CA GLY A 232 15.01 -20.79 1.77
C GLY A 232 16.12 -21.68 1.18
N ASP A 233 16.40 -21.57 -0.12
CA ASP A 233 17.49 -22.30 -0.80
C ASP A 233 18.84 -21.51 -0.78
N GLU A 234 19.13 -20.79 0.31
CA GLU A 234 20.41 -20.05 0.50
C GLU A 234 21.47 -20.87 1.26
#